data_AF-A0A268T856-F1
#
_entry.id   AF-A0A268T856-F1
#
_cell.length_a   1.000
_cell.length_b   1.000
_cell.length_c   1.000
_cell.angle_alpha   90.00
_cell.angle_beta   90.00
_cell.angle_gamma   90.00
#
_symmetry.space_group_name_H-M   'P 1'
#
loop_
_entity.id
_entity.type
_entity.pdbx_description
1 polymer ?
#
loop_
_entity_poly.entity_id
_entity_poly.type
_entity_poly.pdbx_seq_one_letter_code
_entity_poly.pdbx_strand_id
1 'polypeptide(L)'
;MDALQERLLDILLEFKRVCDENNLEYFLDCGTLLGAVRHQGFIPWDDDVDVMMPRKDYERLIELDKQGIFKEKFALQHWDKNKKHIMPFSKLEDKTTTWFSYIGDDRVPHKSGVGMDIFILDGGGGRQKSS
;
A
#
# COMPACT_ATOMS: atom_id res chain seq x y z
N MET A 1 -15.61 -9.28 -11.60
CA MET A 1 -14.34 -8.87 -10.99
C MET A 1 -13.66 -10.16 -10.57
N ASP A 2 -12.37 -10.32 -10.83
CA ASP A 2 -11.68 -11.56 -10.47
C ASP A 2 -11.45 -11.63 -8.96
N ALA A 3 -11.34 -12.82 -8.36
CA ALA A 3 -11.28 -12.95 -6.90
C ALA A 3 -10.09 -12.19 -6.27
N LEU A 4 -8.98 -12.08 -7.02
CA LEU A 4 -7.82 -11.28 -6.63
C LEU A 4 -8.14 -9.78 -6.64
N GLN A 5 -8.81 -9.29 -7.69
CA GLN A 5 -9.18 -7.88 -7.84
C GLN A 5 -10.13 -7.42 -6.73
N GLU A 6 -11.05 -8.29 -6.30
CA GLU A 6 -11.92 -8.01 -5.14
C GLU A 6 -11.12 -7.83 -3.85
N ARG A 7 -10.05 -8.62 -3.64
CA ARG A 7 -9.16 -8.47 -2.48
C ARG A 7 -8.34 -7.20 -2.54
N LEU A 8 -7.79 -6.87 -3.70
CA LEU A 8 -7.04 -5.63 -3.91
C LEU A 8 -7.94 -4.39 -3.70
N LEU A 9 -9.19 -4.44 -4.16
CA LEU A 9 -10.17 -3.39 -3.91
C LEU A 9 -10.51 -3.25 -2.42
N ASP A 10 -10.74 -4.36 -1.71
CA ASP A 10 -10.97 -4.34 -0.25
C ASP A 10 -9.80 -3.66 0.49
N ILE A 11 -8.56 -3.97 0.11
CA ILE A 11 -7.34 -3.41 0.70
C ILE A 11 -7.25 -1.91 0.41
N LEU A 12 -7.46 -1.49 -0.85
CA LEU A 12 -7.42 -0.08 -1.24
C LEU A 12 -8.50 0.74 -0.54
N LEU A 13 -9.71 0.20 -0.40
CA LEU A 13 -10.81 0.87 0.32
C LEU A 13 -10.51 1.03 1.80
N GLU A 14 -9.89 0.04 2.45
CA GLU A 14 -9.45 0.18 3.84
C GLU A 14 -8.33 1.22 3.98
N PHE A 15 -7.33 1.19 3.09
CA PHE A 15 -6.27 2.19 3.07
C PHE A 15 -6.83 3.61 2.89
N LYS A 16 -7.72 3.79 1.91
CA LYS A 16 -8.40 5.06 1.65
C LYS A 16 -9.18 5.54 2.86
N ARG A 17 -9.93 4.65 3.54
CA ARG A 17 -10.67 4.98 4.78
C ARG A 17 -9.72 5.56 5.83
N VAL A 18 -8.60 4.88 6.09
CA VAL A 18 -7.60 5.33 7.08
C VAL A 18 -7.01 6.69 6.68
N CYS A 19 -6.70 6.90 5.40
CA CYS A 19 -6.17 8.17 4.91
C CYS A 19 -7.19 9.31 5.04
N ASP A 20 -8.44 9.08 4.62
CA ASP A 20 -9.51 10.08 4.65
C ASP A 20 -9.84 10.50 6.09
N GLU A 21 -9.98 9.53 7.01
CA GLU A 21 -10.28 9.79 8.43
C GLU A 21 -9.16 10.56 9.15
N ASN A 22 -7.92 10.43 8.69
CA ASN A 22 -6.74 11.03 9.33
C ASN A 22 -6.11 12.17 8.52
N ASN A 23 -6.74 12.59 7.42
CA ASN A 23 -6.25 13.61 6.49
C ASN A 23 -4.83 13.34 5.99
N LEU A 24 -4.54 12.10 5.58
CA LEU A 24 -3.25 11.71 5.01
C LEU A 24 -3.25 11.89 3.49
N GLU A 25 -2.21 12.53 2.98
CA GLU A 25 -2.02 12.71 1.53
C GLU A 25 -1.42 11.44 0.91
N TYR A 26 -1.98 11.00 -0.22
CA TYR A 26 -1.47 9.89 -1.03
C TYR A 26 -1.78 10.10 -2.50
N PHE A 27 -1.02 9.43 -3.35
CA PHE A 27 -1.16 9.46 -4.81
C PHE A 27 -1.24 8.02 -5.33
N LEU A 28 -2.10 7.76 -6.29
CA LEU A 28 -2.13 6.49 -7.01
C LEU A 28 -0.95 6.47 -8.00
N ASP A 29 -0.15 5.39 -8.00
CA ASP A 29 0.89 5.22 -9.01
C ASP A 29 0.28 4.75 -10.35
N CYS A 30 1.03 4.94 -11.45
CA CYS A 30 0.53 4.97 -12.83
C CYS A 30 -0.26 3.73 -13.30
N GLY A 31 -0.06 2.55 -12.72
CA GLY A 31 -0.88 1.35 -12.99
C GLY A 31 -2.31 1.52 -12.48
N THR A 32 -2.45 1.72 -11.18
CA THR A 32 -3.74 1.95 -10.48
C THR A 32 -4.52 3.15 -11.03
N LEU A 33 -3.83 4.25 -11.38
CA LEU A 33 -4.46 5.49 -11.87
C LEU A 33 -5.06 5.32 -13.28
N LEU A 34 -4.39 4.57 -14.17
CA LEU A 34 -4.85 4.37 -15.54
C LEU A 34 -6.12 3.51 -15.60
N GLY A 35 -6.33 2.59 -14.64
CA GLY A 35 -7.57 1.85 -14.48
C GLY A 35 -8.74 2.75 -14.10
N ALA A 36 -8.57 3.49 -12.99
CA ALA A 36 -9.61 4.34 -12.44
C ALA A 36 -10.15 5.37 -13.47
N VAL A 37 -9.26 5.96 -14.26
CA VAL A 37 -9.62 6.97 -15.28
C VAL A 37 -10.22 6.35 -16.55
N ARG A 38 -9.74 5.17 -16.99
CA ARG A 38 -10.12 4.59 -18.29
C ARG A 38 -11.31 3.62 -18.23
N HIS A 39 -11.50 2.95 -17.10
CA HIS A 39 -12.53 1.91 -16.95
C HIS A 39 -13.56 2.19 -15.84
N GLN A 40 -13.47 3.32 -15.14
CA GLN A 40 -14.26 3.60 -13.92
C GLN A 40 -14.14 2.46 -12.88
N GLY A 41 -12.97 1.82 -12.82
CA GLY A 41 -12.67 0.63 -12.02
C GLY A 41 -11.24 0.15 -12.29
N PHE A 42 -10.83 -0.97 -11.69
CA PHE A 42 -9.48 -1.52 -11.89
C PHE A 42 -9.16 -1.88 -13.35
N ILE A 43 -7.88 -1.83 -13.72
CA ILE A 43 -7.43 -2.38 -15.01
C ILE A 43 -7.69 -3.90 -14.99
N PRO A 44 -8.34 -4.48 -16.02
CA PRO A 44 -8.73 -5.89 -16.00
C PRO A 44 -7.57 -6.90 -15.88
N TRP A 45 -6.33 -6.44 -16.08
CA TRP A 45 -5.10 -7.23 -16.04
C TRP A 45 -4.09 -6.74 -15.00
N ASP A 46 -4.42 -5.74 -14.15
CA ASP A 46 -3.58 -5.40 -13.00
C ASP A 46 -3.76 -6.46 -11.90
N ASP A 47 -2.64 -7.02 -11.45
CA ASP A 47 -2.53 -7.92 -10.31
C ASP A 47 -1.90 -7.23 -9.09
N ASP A 48 -1.54 -5.95 -9.21
CA ASP A 48 -0.97 -5.11 -8.16
C ASP A 48 -1.75 -3.80 -7.95
N VAL A 49 -1.51 -3.19 -6.79
CA VAL A 49 -1.97 -1.85 -6.45
C VAL A 49 -0.80 -1.16 -5.78
N ASP A 50 -0.43 -0.01 -6.34
CA ASP A 50 0.66 0.81 -5.84
C ASP A 50 0.18 2.21 -5.51
N VAL A 51 0.60 2.70 -4.35
CA VAL A 51 0.37 4.08 -3.91
C VAL A 51 1.66 4.71 -3.43
N MET A 52 1.75 6.03 -3.58
CA MET A 52 2.83 6.84 -3.06
C MET A 52 2.32 7.78 -1.97
N MET A 53 3.11 7.97 -0.91
CA MET A 53 2.79 8.90 0.18
C MET A 53 3.97 9.84 0.46
N PRO A 54 3.73 11.13 0.72
CA PRO A 54 4.75 12.00 1.30
C PRO A 54 5.29 11.40 2.61
N ARG A 55 6.59 11.53 2.86
CA ARG A 55 7.26 10.99 4.07
C ARG A 55 6.51 11.29 5.37
N LYS A 56 6.03 12.52 5.54
CA LYS A 56 5.32 12.95 6.76
C LYS A 56 4.03 12.14 6.99
N ASP A 57 3.25 11.95 5.94
CA ASP A 57 1.99 11.21 5.98
C ASP A 57 2.23 9.72 6.16
N TYR A 58 3.27 9.20 5.51
CA TYR A 58 3.74 7.83 5.71
C TYR A 58 4.16 7.57 7.17
N GLU A 59 4.98 8.44 7.77
CA GLU A 59 5.38 8.31 9.17
C GLU A 59 4.16 8.36 10.11
N ARG A 60 3.19 9.21 9.80
CA ARG A 60 1.92 9.26 10.54
C ARG A 60 1.12 7.96 10.39
N LEU A 61 1.08 7.36 9.19
CA LEU A 61 0.42 6.08 8.95
C LEU A 61 1.02 4.97 9.82
N ILE A 62 2.35 4.92 9.94
CA ILE A 62 3.04 3.93 10.80
C ILE A 62 2.63 4.10 12.27
N GLU A 63 2.53 5.33 12.76
CA GLU A 63 2.09 5.57 14.14
C GLU A 63 0.61 5.22 14.38
N LEU A 64 -0.25 5.40 13.38
CA LEU A 64 -1.65 4.97 13.45
C LEU A 64 -1.78 3.45 13.42
N ASP A 65 -0.96 2.77 12.63
CA ASP A 65 -0.91 1.31 12.58
C ASP A 65 -0.48 0.72 13.94
N LYS A 66 0.50 1.32 14.62
CA LYS A 66 0.88 0.95 16.01
C LYS A 66 -0.29 1.09 17.00
N GLN A 67 -1.27 1.94 16.69
CA GLN A 67 -2.48 2.13 17.49
C GLN A 67 -3.62 1.19 17.09
N GLY A 68 -3.43 0.32 16.10
CA GLY A 68 -4.44 -0.63 15.64
C GLY A 68 -5.53 -0.01 14.78
N ILE A 69 -5.22 1.02 13.99
CA ILE A 69 -6.20 1.73 13.14
C ILE A 69 -6.84 0.84 12.06
N PHE A 70 -6.12 -0.20 11.62
CA PHE A 70 -6.57 -1.11 10.58
C PHE A 70 -7.45 -2.22 11.16
N LYS A 71 -8.50 -2.60 10.42
CA LYS A 71 -9.32 -3.76 10.78
C LYS A 71 -8.48 -5.02 10.91
N GLU A 72 -8.89 -5.95 11.77
CA GLU A 72 -8.16 -7.19 12.09
C GLU A 72 -7.79 -8.04 10.87
N LYS A 73 -8.55 -7.94 9.77
CA LYS A 73 -8.27 -8.63 8.50
C LYS A 73 -6.95 -8.18 7.85
N PHE A 74 -6.54 -6.93 8.08
CA PHE A 74 -5.40 -6.32 7.40
C PHE A 74 -4.17 -6.21 8.30
N ALA A 75 -3.00 -6.15 7.68
CA ALA A 75 -1.74 -5.89 8.38
C ALA A 75 -0.79 -5.06 7.52
N LEU A 76 -0.31 -3.95 8.07
CA LEU A 76 0.76 -3.17 7.47
C LEU A 76 2.12 -3.78 7.83
N GLN A 77 2.83 -4.25 6.82
CA GLN A 77 4.22 -4.70 6.88
C GLN A 77 5.14 -3.52 6.59
N HIS A 78 6.08 -3.25 7.51
CA HIS A 78 7.05 -2.18 7.36
C HIS A 78 8.33 -2.49 8.16
N TRP A 79 9.41 -1.75 7.87
CA TRP A 79 10.76 -1.99 8.41
C TRP A 79 10.84 -1.99 9.95
N ASP A 80 10.05 -1.17 10.63
CA ASP A 80 10.06 -1.07 12.09
C ASP A 80 9.44 -2.33 12.76
N LYS A 81 8.44 -2.95 12.13
CA LYS A 81 7.86 -4.23 12.61
C LYS A 81 8.72 -5.45 12.32
N ASN A 82 9.53 -5.41 11.27
CA ASN A 82 10.38 -6.54 10.90
C ASN A 82 11.76 -6.04 10.47
N LYS A 83 12.75 -6.18 11.35
CA LYS A 83 14.15 -5.81 11.06
C LYS A 83 14.79 -6.59 9.91
N LYS A 84 14.12 -7.64 9.39
CA LYS A 84 14.50 -8.37 8.17
C LYS A 84 13.73 -7.90 6.93
N HIS A 85 12.88 -6.87 7.05
CA HIS A 85 12.23 -6.24 5.91
C HIS A 85 13.23 -5.33 5.22
N ILE A 86 13.83 -5.84 4.15
CA ILE A 86 14.91 -5.18 3.40
C ILE A 86 14.34 -4.17 2.38
N MET A 87 13.02 -4.17 2.17
CA MET A 87 12.39 -3.36 1.12
C MET A 87 12.19 -1.90 1.58
N PRO A 88 12.41 -0.91 0.70
CA PRO A 88 12.28 0.52 1.03
C PRO A 88 10.83 1.01 1.08
N PHE A 89 9.85 0.11 0.95
CA PHE A 89 8.41 0.40 0.94
C PHE A 89 7.66 -0.48 1.94
N SER A 90 6.45 -0.04 2.33
CA SER A 90 5.54 -0.83 3.15
C SER A 90 4.54 -1.60 2.29
N LYS A 91 3.98 -2.67 2.84
CA LYS A 91 2.93 -3.45 2.17
C LYS A 91 1.73 -3.61 3.09
N LEU A 92 0.53 -3.26 2.63
CA LEU A 92 -0.72 -3.51 3.35
C LEU A 92 -1.34 -4.81 2.84
N GLU A 93 -1.42 -5.83 3.69
CA GLU A 93 -1.79 -7.19 3.29
C GLU A 93 -3.12 -7.64 3.91
N ASP A 94 -3.88 -8.44 3.15
CA ASP A 94 -5.00 -9.24 3.64
C ASP A 94 -4.51 -10.58 4.22
N LYS A 95 -4.57 -10.70 5.55
CA LYS A 95 -4.09 -11.89 6.28
C LYS A 95 -4.95 -13.14 6.07
N THR A 96 -6.15 -13.00 5.48
CA THR A 96 -7.02 -14.14 5.17
C THR A 96 -6.60 -14.85 3.88
N THR A 97 -5.62 -14.30 3.16
CA THR A 97 -5.09 -14.85 1.92
C THR A 97 -3.67 -15.39 2.10
N THR A 98 -3.19 -16.15 1.11
CA THR A 98 -1.80 -16.59 1.07
C THR A 98 -1.28 -16.43 -0.36
N TRP A 99 -0.19 -15.68 -0.48
CA TRP A 99 0.57 -15.46 -1.69
C TRP A 99 1.96 -16.05 -1.52
N PHE A 100 2.39 -16.85 -2.49
CA PHE A 100 3.74 -17.38 -2.56
C PHE A 100 4.52 -16.62 -3.61
N SER A 101 5.60 -15.96 -3.20
CA SER A 101 6.53 -15.28 -4.09
C SER A 101 7.96 -15.78 -3.87
N TYR A 102 8.85 -15.40 -4.78
CA TYR A 102 10.29 -15.65 -4.66
C TYR A 102 10.99 -14.30 -4.56
N ILE A 103 11.84 -14.11 -3.55
CA ILE A 103 12.58 -12.86 -3.33
C ILE A 103 14.06 -13.07 -3.65
N GLY A 104 14.64 -12.11 -4.38
CA GLY A 104 16.06 -12.06 -4.72
C GLY A 104 16.49 -13.10 -5.77
N ASP A 105 17.75 -12.99 -6.20
CA ASP A 105 18.34 -13.87 -7.23
C ASP A 105 18.39 -15.34 -6.77
N ASP A 106 18.50 -15.57 -5.46
CA ASP A 106 18.54 -16.91 -4.84
C ASP A 106 17.16 -17.59 -4.77
N ARG A 107 16.09 -16.93 -5.27
CA ARG A 107 14.71 -17.43 -5.28
C ARG A 107 14.27 -17.97 -3.93
N VAL A 108 14.51 -17.22 -2.86
CA VAL A 108 14.09 -17.63 -1.52
C VAL A 108 12.56 -17.60 -1.47
N PRO A 109 11.90 -18.71 -1.13
CA PRO A 109 10.45 -18.74 -1.01
C PRO A 109 9.98 -17.77 0.08
N HIS A 110 9.05 -16.90 -0.28
CA HIS A 110 8.44 -15.95 0.62
C HIS A 110 6.92 -16.16 0.65
N LYS A 111 6.37 -16.16 1.86
CA LYS A 111 4.94 -16.32 2.10
C LYS A 111 4.40 -15.02 2.69
N SER A 112 3.46 -14.39 1.99
CA SER A 112 2.79 -13.15 2.38
C SER A 112 1.27 -13.26 2.18
N GLY A 113 0.50 -12.26 2.58
CA GLY A 113 -0.86 -12.06 2.07
C GLY A 113 -0.83 -11.35 0.71
N VAL A 114 -1.95 -11.40 -0.01
CA VAL A 114 -2.22 -10.44 -1.09
C VAL A 114 -2.16 -9.04 -0.49
N GLY A 115 -1.45 -8.12 -1.14
CA GLY A 115 -1.22 -6.79 -0.58
C GLY A 115 -0.90 -5.73 -1.60
N MET A 116 -1.15 -4.49 -1.20
CA MET A 116 -0.86 -3.26 -1.93
C MET A 116 0.47 -2.66 -1.43
N ASP A 117 1.33 -2.20 -2.34
CA ASP A 117 2.59 -1.58 -1.96
C ASP A 117 2.42 -0.06 -1.76
N ILE A 118 3.12 0.46 -0.75
CA ILE A 118 3.07 1.85 -0.29
C ILE A 118 4.49 2.40 -0.33
N PHE A 119 4.77 3.17 -1.37
CA PHE A 119 6.05 3.82 -1.60
C PHE A 119 6.14 5.17 -0.89
N ILE A 120 7.35 5.49 -0.42
CA ILE A 120 7.66 6.77 0.22
C ILE A 120 8.13 7.74 -0.85
N LEU A 121 7.43 8.87 -0.98
CA LEU A 121 7.84 9.96 -1.85
C LEU A 121 8.79 10.90 -1.10
N ASP A 122 10.09 10.75 -1.37
CA ASP A 122 11.15 11.63 -0.87
C ASP A 122 11.61 12.58 -1.98
N GLY A 123 11.34 13.89 -1.79
CA GLY A 123 11.93 14.95 -2.62
C GLY A 123 11.21 15.20 -3.95
N GLY A 124 10.17 16.05 -3.90
CA GLY A 124 9.48 16.60 -5.06
C GLY A 124 8.65 17.84 -4.71
N GLY A 125 9.30 18.91 -4.25
CA GLY A 125 8.68 20.22 -4.02
C GLY A 125 8.10 20.40 -2.62
N GLY A 126 8.91 20.93 -1.69
CA GLY A 126 8.33 21.61 -0.54
C GLY A 126 7.40 22.70 -1.05
N ARG A 127 6.12 22.70 -0.64
CA ARG A 127 5.28 23.90 -0.78
C ARG A 127 5.96 24.98 0.07
N GLN A 128 6.80 25.81 -0.55
CA GLN A 128 7.04 27.14 -0.02
C GLN A 128 5.67 27.81 -0.06
N LYS A 129 5.06 28.03 1.11
CA LYS A 129 3.96 28.97 1.22
C LYS A 129 4.52 30.32 0.82
N SER A 130 4.24 30.78 -0.40
CA SER A 130 4.40 32.18 -0.75
C SER A 130 3.57 32.99 0.23
N SER A 131 4.24 33.91 0.92
CA SER A 131 3.65 34.88 1.84
C SER A 131 2.79 35.89 1.10
#